data_AF-A0A833XXU0-F1
#
_entry.id   AF-A0A833XXU0-F1
#
_cell.length_a   1.000
_cell.length_b   1.000
_cell.length_c   1.000
_cell.angle_alpha   90.00
_cell.angle_beta   90.00
_cell.angle_gamma   90.00
#
_symmetry.space_group_name_H-M   'P 1'
#
loop_
_entity.id
_entity.type
_entity.pdbx_description
1 polymer ?
#
loop_
_entity_poly.entity_id
_entity_poly.type
_entity_poly.pdbx_seq_one_letter_code
_entity_poly.pdbx_strand_id
1 'polypeptide(L)'
;MASSDSIHFSSTQHIQSISQPVSQKLEGQNYLTWSVQFQVFLRSHDLNGMIDGSEEAPSKLLSDDSPNPAYAIWFKKDNCVLCWLLASISEKLVSTVFSVKTSKQVWDSL
;
A
#
# COMPACT_ATOMS: atom_id res chain seq x y z
N MET A 1 36.10 17.09 -39.67
CA MET A 1 35.27 15.92 -39.29
C MET A 1 35.63 15.55 -37.87
N ALA A 2 34.88 16.03 -36.88
CA ALA A 2 35.03 15.63 -35.49
C ALA A 2 33.77 14.84 -35.12
N SER A 3 33.94 13.56 -34.81
CA SER A 3 32.85 12.65 -34.43
C SER A 3 32.33 13.05 -33.04
N SER A 4 31.02 13.25 -32.94
CA SER A 4 30.33 13.44 -31.66
C SER A 4 30.08 12.09 -31.02
N ASP A 5 30.77 11.82 -29.91
CA ASP A 5 30.48 10.67 -29.06
C ASP A 5 29.11 10.86 -28.41
N SER A 6 28.18 9.96 -28.72
CA SER A 6 26.86 9.92 -28.10
C SER A 6 26.97 9.27 -26.73
N ILE A 7 26.73 10.03 -25.67
CA ILE A 7 26.73 9.55 -24.31
C ILE A 7 25.47 8.68 -24.11
N HIS A 8 25.64 7.36 -24.09
CA HIS A 8 24.58 6.41 -23.82
C HIS A 8 24.22 6.49 -22.32
N PHE A 9 23.11 7.13 -21.98
CA PHE A 9 22.59 7.13 -20.61
C PHE A 9 21.98 5.77 -20.30
N SER A 10 22.83 4.84 -19.86
CA SER A 10 22.37 3.56 -19.32
C SER A 10 21.49 3.84 -18.10
N SER A 11 20.19 3.64 -18.26
CA SER A 11 19.21 3.82 -17.18
C SER A 11 19.38 2.64 -16.21
N THR A 12 20.23 2.79 -15.22
CA THR A 12 20.31 1.88 -14.09
C THR A 12 18.94 1.93 -13.40
N GLN A 13 18.16 0.86 -13.53
CA GLN A 13 16.87 0.71 -12.86
C GLN A 13 17.07 0.96 -11.37
N HIS A 14 16.49 2.06 -10.92
CA HIS A 14 16.54 2.57 -9.56
C HIS A 14 16.10 1.44 -8.62
N ILE A 15 16.97 1.07 -7.65
CA ILE A 15 16.56 0.27 -6.50
C ILE A 15 15.33 0.97 -5.93
N GLN A 16 14.17 0.32 -5.96
CA GLN A 16 12.95 0.87 -5.40
C GLN A 16 13.26 1.22 -3.94
N SER A 17 13.34 2.52 -3.65
CA SER A 17 13.43 3.00 -2.28
C SER A 17 12.26 2.36 -1.54
N ILE A 18 12.54 1.59 -0.49
CA ILE A 18 11.50 1.07 0.40
C ILE A 18 10.89 2.30 1.04
N SER A 19 9.81 2.79 0.44
CA SER A 19 9.13 4.00 0.88
C SER A 19 8.60 3.72 2.29
N GLN A 20 9.19 4.38 3.29
CA GLN A 20 8.79 4.22 4.68
C GLN A 20 7.47 4.98 4.88
N PRO A 21 6.36 4.29 5.21
CA PRO A 21 5.05 4.93 5.27
C PRO A 21 4.91 5.92 6.43
N VAL A 22 5.69 5.73 7.50
CA VAL A 22 5.66 6.57 8.72
C VAL A 22 7.05 6.64 9.33
N SER A 23 7.32 7.72 10.09
CA SER A 23 8.60 7.90 10.79
C SER A 23 8.69 7.13 12.11
N GLN A 24 7.55 6.81 12.72
CA GLN A 24 7.44 6.03 13.96
C GLN A 24 6.31 5.01 13.83
N LYS A 25 6.54 3.80 14.32
CA LYS A 25 5.50 2.76 14.36
C LYS A 25 4.38 3.15 15.33
N LEU A 26 3.17 2.66 15.08
CA LEU A 26 2.03 2.85 15.97
C LEU A 26 2.23 2.04 17.26
N GLU A 27 2.26 2.75 18.39
CA GLU A 27 2.38 2.18 19.75
C GLU A 27 1.18 2.57 20.65
N GLY A 28 0.09 3.02 20.04
CA GLY A 28 -1.17 3.40 20.68
C GLY A 28 -1.24 4.88 21.05
N GLN A 29 -0.22 5.43 21.72
CA GLN A 29 -0.24 6.83 22.17
C GLN A 29 -0.06 7.85 21.02
N ASN A 30 0.44 7.42 19.87
CA ASN A 30 0.77 8.27 18.73
C ASN A 30 -0.21 8.12 17.55
N TYR A 31 -1.40 7.55 17.76
CA TYR A 31 -2.37 7.26 16.69
C TYR A 31 -2.67 8.45 15.78
N LEU A 32 -2.91 9.64 16.36
CA LEU A 32 -3.27 10.82 15.56
C LEU A 32 -2.15 11.23 14.59
N THR A 33 -0.91 11.29 15.07
CA THR A 33 0.24 11.64 14.23
C THR A 33 0.52 10.54 13.20
N TRP A 34 0.48 9.28 13.63
CA TRP A 34 0.69 8.12 12.76
C TRP A 34 -0.34 8.05 11.63
N SER A 35 -1.63 8.20 11.96
CA SER A 35 -2.72 8.08 10.98
C SER A 35 -2.65 9.18 9.92
N VAL A 36 -2.31 10.42 10.31
CA VAL A 36 -2.10 11.53 9.37
C VAL A 36 -0.92 11.23 8.43
N GLN A 37 0.23 10.77 8.97
CA GLN A 37 1.39 10.41 8.14
C GLN A 37 1.06 9.29 7.16
N PHE A 38 0.41 8.23 7.64
CA PHE A 38 0.05 7.07 6.83
C PHE A 38 -0.94 7.45 5.71
N GLN A 39 -1.95 8.27 6.02
CA GLN A 39 -2.89 8.75 5.01
C GLN A 39 -2.22 9.65 3.96
N VAL A 40 -1.32 10.56 4.36
CA VAL A 40 -0.56 11.39 3.41
C VAL A 40 0.27 10.50 2.48
N PHE A 41 0.92 9.49 3.05
CA PHE A 41 1.67 8.50 2.29
C PHE A 41 0.77 7.72 1.32
N LEU A 42 -0.41 7.26 1.72
CA LEU A 42 -1.31 6.56 0.78
C LEU A 42 -1.83 7.48 -0.33
N ARG A 43 -2.13 8.75 -0.01
CA ARG A 43 -2.55 9.74 -1.01
C ARG A 43 -1.44 10.00 -2.04
N SER A 44 -0.17 9.97 -1.65
CA SER A 44 0.93 10.14 -2.61
C SER A 44 1.12 8.94 -3.55
N HIS A 45 0.41 7.84 -3.31
CA HIS A 45 0.43 6.62 -4.14
C HIS A 45 -0.94 6.31 -4.76
N ASP A 46 -1.93 7.20 -4.63
CA ASP A 46 -3.32 6.99 -5.08
C ASP A 46 -4.00 5.74 -4.46
N LEU A 47 -3.64 5.41 -3.21
CA LEU A 47 -4.16 4.22 -2.50
C LEU A 47 -5.02 4.54 -1.28
N ASN A 48 -5.34 5.81 -1.00
CA ASN A 48 -6.17 6.18 0.16
C ASN A 48 -7.56 5.52 0.13
N GLY A 49 -8.08 5.26 -1.08
CA GLY A 49 -9.35 4.59 -1.29
C GLY A 49 -9.45 3.20 -0.67
N MET A 50 -8.31 2.53 -0.48
CA MET A 50 -8.24 1.19 0.12
C MET A 50 -8.60 1.19 1.61
N ILE A 51 -8.32 2.28 2.34
CA ILE A 51 -8.58 2.37 3.78
C ILE A 51 -9.87 3.14 4.10
N ASP A 52 -10.20 4.18 3.34
CA ASP A 52 -11.43 4.94 3.55
C ASP A 52 -12.68 4.23 2.99
N GLY A 53 -12.48 3.21 2.14
CA GLY A 53 -13.53 2.40 1.55
C GLY A 53 -14.15 2.98 0.28
N SER A 54 -13.63 4.09 -0.26
CA SER A 54 -14.07 4.63 -1.55
C SER A 54 -13.65 3.76 -2.74
N GLU A 55 -12.62 2.92 -2.58
CA GLU A 55 -12.24 1.88 -3.57
C GLU A 55 -12.75 0.50 -3.10
N GLU A 56 -14.00 0.19 -3.43
CA GLU A 56 -14.64 -1.08 -3.08
C GLU A 56 -14.08 -2.28 -3.85
N ALA A 57 -14.06 -3.45 -3.20
CA ALA A 57 -13.62 -4.69 -3.83
C ALA A 57 -14.57 -5.12 -4.96
N PRO A 58 -14.09 -5.30 -6.20
CA PRO A 58 -14.92 -5.84 -7.27
C PRO A 58 -15.35 -7.29 -6.98
N SER A 59 -16.39 -7.76 -7.68
CA SER A 59 -16.73 -9.20 -7.65
C SER A 59 -15.53 -10.03 -8.08
N LYS A 60 -15.30 -11.16 -7.41
CA LYS A 60 -14.19 -12.09 -7.74
C LYS A 60 -14.38 -12.75 -9.10
N LEU A 61 -15.62 -12.98 -9.49
CA LEU A 61 -16.00 -13.63 -10.74
C LEU A 61 -16.87 -12.70 -11.58
N LEU A 62 -16.77 -12.84 -12.90
CA LEU A 62 -17.67 -12.24 -13.87
C LEU A 62 -18.97 -13.05 -13.97
N SER A 63 -19.94 -12.56 -14.75
CA SER A 63 -21.25 -13.22 -14.91
C SER A 63 -21.18 -14.60 -15.58
N ASP A 64 -20.05 -14.93 -16.22
CA ASP A 64 -19.76 -16.22 -16.86
C ASP A 64 -18.90 -17.15 -15.97
N ASP A 65 -18.83 -16.85 -14.67
CA ASP A 65 -17.99 -17.53 -13.67
C ASP A 65 -16.48 -17.49 -13.93
N SER A 66 -16.00 -16.69 -14.89
CA SER A 66 -14.58 -16.49 -15.11
C SER A 66 -13.95 -15.52 -14.09
N PRO A 67 -12.64 -15.64 -13.77
CA PRO A 67 -11.97 -14.74 -12.84
C PRO A 67 -12.02 -13.27 -13.29
N ASN A 68 -12.36 -12.35 -12.39
CA ASN A 68 -12.41 -10.92 -12.69
C ASN A 68 -11.01 -10.27 -12.57
N PRO A 69 -10.44 -9.72 -13.68
CA PRO A 69 -9.16 -9.03 -13.63
C PRO A 69 -9.16 -7.78 -12.74
N ALA A 70 -10.29 -7.09 -12.62
CA ALA A 70 -10.42 -5.92 -11.75
C ALA A 70 -10.25 -6.29 -10.27
N TYR A 71 -10.80 -7.44 -9.84
CA TYR A 71 -10.57 -7.95 -8.49
C TYR A 71 -9.10 -8.29 -8.27
N ALA A 72 -8.42 -8.89 -9.26
CA ALA A 72 -7.00 -9.20 -9.13
C ALA A 72 -6.12 -7.94 -8.98
N ILE A 73 -6.47 -6.85 -9.68
CA ILE A 73 -5.78 -5.55 -9.54
C ILE A 73 -6.05 -4.95 -8.15
N TRP A 74 -7.32 -4.89 -7.74
CA TRP A 74 -7.71 -4.40 -6.42
C TRP A 74 -7.03 -5.18 -5.30
N PHE A 75 -6.99 -6.52 -5.41
CA PHE A 75 -6.38 -7.39 -4.42
C PHE A 75 -4.87 -7.13 -4.27
N LYS A 76 -4.16 -6.83 -5.38
CA LYS A 76 -2.74 -6.45 -5.32
C LYS A 76 -2.54 -5.13 -4.59
N LYS A 77 -3.40 -4.13 -4.84
CA LYS A 77 -3.37 -2.86 -4.11
C LYS A 77 -3.62 -3.07 -2.62
N ASP A 78 -4.66 -3.84 -2.27
CA ASP A 78 -5.01 -4.14 -0.89
C ASP A 78 -3.85 -4.82 -0.13
N ASN A 79 -3.21 -5.82 -0.75
CA ASN A 79 -2.05 -6.48 -0.14
C ASN A 79 -0.85 -5.53 0.02
N CYS A 80 -0.65 -4.60 -0.92
CA CYS A 80 0.42 -3.60 -0.80
C CYS A 80 0.18 -2.69 0.40
N VAL A 81 -1.03 -2.16 0.55
CA VAL A 81 -1.42 -1.34 1.71
C VAL A 81 -1.35 -2.14 3.00
N LEU A 82 -1.77 -3.41 2.98
CA LEU A 82 -1.69 -4.32 4.13
C LEU A 82 -0.24 -4.52 4.59
N CYS A 83 0.69 -4.77 3.67
CA CYS A 83 2.12 -4.86 3.97
C CYS A 83 2.65 -3.58 4.62
N TRP A 84 2.26 -2.41 4.11
CA TRP A 84 2.67 -1.13 4.69
C TRP A 84 2.04 -0.88 6.06
N LEU A 85 0.77 -1.23 6.26
CA LEU A 85 0.12 -1.16 7.56
C LEU A 85 0.86 -2.00 8.59
N LEU A 86 1.09 -3.28 8.29
CA LEU A 86 1.81 -4.20 9.17
C LEU A 86 3.24 -3.73 9.47
N ALA A 87 3.93 -3.13 8.48
CA ALA A 87 5.26 -2.54 8.69
C ALA A 87 5.23 -1.27 9.56
N SER A 88 4.10 -0.57 9.60
CA SER A 88 3.91 0.71 10.29
C SER A 88 3.36 0.60 11.71
N ILE A 89 2.96 -0.60 12.16
CA ILE A 89 2.43 -0.83 13.51
C ILE A 89 3.42 -1.65 14.36
N SER A 90 3.34 -1.53 15.69
CA SER A 90 4.14 -2.34 16.60
C SER A 90 3.70 -3.81 16.60
N GLU A 91 4.62 -4.73 16.92
CA GLU A 91 4.34 -6.18 16.97
C GLU A 91 3.17 -6.53 17.91
N LYS A 92 3.02 -5.77 19.00
CA LYS A 92 1.88 -5.88 19.91
C LYS A 92 0.54 -5.74 19.18
N LEU A 93 0.43 -4.76 18.28
CA LEU A 93 -0.79 -4.50 17.49
C LEU A 93 -0.93 -5.44 16.29
N VAL A 94 0.18 -5.96 15.73
CA VAL A 94 0.10 -7.00 14.70
C VAL A 94 -0.67 -8.24 15.22
N SER A 95 -0.45 -8.61 16.48
CA SER A 95 -1.13 -9.77 17.08
C SER A 95 -2.66 -9.59 17.19
N THR A 96 -3.15 -8.35 17.32
CA THR A 96 -4.58 -8.06 17.45
C THR A 96 -5.30 -8.06 16.11
N VAL A 97 -4.57 -7.86 15.00
CA VAL A 97 -5.13 -7.75 13.64
C VAL A 97 -4.89 -9.01 12.79
N PHE A 98 -4.42 -10.11 13.38
CA PHE A 98 -4.12 -11.33 12.64
C PHE A 98 -5.33 -11.97 11.93
N SER A 99 -6.55 -11.70 12.41
CA SER A 99 -7.79 -12.30 11.88
C SER A 99 -8.45 -11.52 10.73
N VAL A 100 -7.98 -10.29 10.44
CA VAL A 100 -8.58 -9.44 9.40
C VAL A 100 -7.94 -9.67 8.04
N LYS A 101 -8.73 -9.49 6.98
CA LYS A 101 -8.40 -9.95 5.61
C LYS A 101 -8.07 -8.83 4.65
N THR A 102 -8.40 -7.59 4.97
CA THR A 102 -8.19 -6.43 4.09
C THR A 102 -7.52 -5.28 4.82
N SER A 103 -6.86 -4.40 4.07
CA SER A 103 -6.24 -3.19 4.61
C SER A 103 -7.24 -2.30 5.34
N LYS A 104 -8.47 -2.15 4.82
CA LYS A 104 -9.57 -1.46 5.50
C LYS A 104 -9.90 -2.05 6.86
N GLN A 105 -10.03 -3.37 6.95
CA GLN A 105 -10.37 -4.02 8.22
C GLN A 105 -9.25 -3.86 9.26
N VAL A 106 -7.99 -3.91 8.83
CA VAL A 106 -6.86 -3.56 9.72
C VAL A 106 -6.99 -2.12 10.17
N TRP A 107 -7.14 -1.17 9.24
CA TRP A 107 -7.25 0.26 9.54
C TRP A 107 -8.35 0.56 10.56
N ASP A 108 -9.54 -0.01 10.38
CA ASP A 108 -10.70 0.19 11.25
C ASP A 108 -10.52 -0.47 12.65
N SER A 109 -9.51 -1.32 12.83
CA SER A 109 -9.21 -2.02 14.09
C SER A 109 -8.05 -1.44 14.90
N LEU A 110 -7.33 -0.46 14.34
CA LEU A 110 -6.19 0.24 14.96
C LEU A 110 -6.65 1.47 15.74
#